data_AF-A0A4R6L0B2-F1
#
_entry.id   AF-A0A4R6L0B2-F1
#
_cell.length_a   1.000
_cell.length_b   1.000
_cell.length_c   1.000
_cell.angle_alpha   90.00
_cell.angle_beta   90.00
_cell.angle_gamma   90.00
#
_symmetry.space_group_name_H-M   'P 1'
#
loop_
_entity.id
_entity.type
_entity.pdbx_description
1 polymer ?
#
loop_
_entity_poly.entity_id
_entity_poly.type
_entity_poly.pdbx_seq_one_letter_code
_entity_poly.pdbx_strand_id
1 'polypeptide(L)' 'MSNFTMYSTPWCGYCHRLKGQLKRAGIEFTEIDIEQVPEAAKIVEKVNNGNQTVPTVVFPDGTAMTNPSLAQVAEKLVA' A
#
# COMPACT_ATOMS: atom_id res chain seq x y z
N MET A 1 -11.47 10.53 8.15
CA MET A 1 -10.88 9.17 8.13
C MET A 1 -10.09 9.05 6.84
N SER A 2 -8.78 9.24 6.90
CA SER A 2 -7.89 9.22 5.73
C SER A 2 -7.49 7.78 5.43
N ASN A 3 -8.48 6.95 5.09
CA ASN A 3 -8.29 5.53 4.87
C ASN A 3 -7.69 5.31 3.47
N PHE A 4 -6.47 4.78 3.40
CA PHE A 4 -5.76 4.48 2.15
C PHE A 4 -5.72 2.98 1.90
N THR A 5 -5.38 2.58 0.68
CA THR A 5 -5.30 1.17 0.28
C THR A 5 -3.86 0.74 0.14
N MET A 6 -3.46 -0.29 0.87
CA MET A 6 -2.19 -0.99 0.72
C MET A 6 -2.41 -2.27 -0.10
N TYR A 7 -1.77 -2.32 -1.26
CA TYR A 7 -1.67 -3.51 -2.09
C TYR A 7 -0.48 -4.37 -1.66
N SER A 8 -0.75 -5.65 -1.43
CA SER A 8 0.22 -6.61 -0.89
C SER A 8 0.08 -7.99 -1.53
N THR A 9 1.01 -8.88 -1.21
CA THR A 9 0.91 -10.32 -1.46
C THR A 9 1.21 -11.10 -0.18
N PRO A 10 0.71 -12.34 -0.03
CA PRO A 10 0.85 -13.11 1.21
C PRO A 10 2.30 -13.52 1.52
N TRP A 11 3.15 -13.63 0.50
CA TRP A 11 4.55 -14.02 0.62
C TRP A 11 5.54 -12.83 0.65
N CYS A 12 5.04 -11.60 0.51
CA CYS A 12 5.89 -10.40 0.50
C CYS A 12 6.32 -9.98 1.92
N GLY A 13 7.57 -10.25 2.28
CA GLY A 13 8.15 -9.86 3.58
C GLY A 13 8.12 -8.35 3.85
N TYR A 14 8.32 -7.52 2.83
CA TYR A 14 8.22 -6.06 2.95
C TYR A 14 6.80 -5.59 3.28
N CYS A 15 5.79 -6.27 2.73
CA CYS A 15 4.38 -6.00 2.97
C CYS A 15 4.02 -6.30 4.42
N HIS A 16 4.45 -7.46 4.94
CA HIS A 16 4.28 -7.80 6.36
C HIS A 16 4.94 -6.78 7.28
N ARG A 17 6.14 -6.31 6.93
CA ARG A 17 6.85 -5.28 7.69
C ARG A 17 6.08 -3.97 7.76
N LEU A 18 5.66 -3.43 6.61
CA LEU A 18 4.92 -2.16 6.54
C LEU A 18 3.55 -2.28 7.24
N LYS A 19 2.81 -3.37 6.98
CA LYS A 19 1.55 -3.70 7.64
C LYS A 19 1.68 -3.69 9.17
N GLY A 20 2.71 -4.35 9.69
CA GLY A 20 2.97 -4.40 11.12
C GLY A 20 3.32 -3.02 11.69
N GLN A 21 4.07 -2.21 10.97
CA GLN A 21 4.39 -0.83 11.36
C GLN A 21 3.14 0.04 11.42
N LEU A 22 2.28 0.00 10.40
CA LEU A 22 1.02 0.75 10.34
C LEU A 22 0.06 0.37 11.46
N LYS A 23 -0.11 -0.94 11.70
CA LYS A 23 -0.94 -1.45 12.81
C LYS A 23 -0.44 -0.98 14.18
N ARG A 24 0.88 -1.01 14.42
CA ARG A 24 1.46 -0.50 15.68
C ARG A 24 1.31 1.00 15.85
N ALA A 25 1.30 1.75 14.75
CA ALA A 25 1.06 3.19 14.75
C ALA A 25 -0.43 3.56 14.92
N GLY A 26 -1.34 2.58 14.97
CA GLY A 26 -2.79 2.83 15.06
C GLY A 26 -3.38 3.45 13.79
N ILE A 27 -2.70 3.30 12.65
CA ILE A 27 -3.15 3.82 11.36
C ILE A 27 -4.08 2.79 10.73
N GLU A 28 -5.31 3.20 10.43
CA GLU A 28 -6.27 2.39 9.67
C GLU A 28 -5.96 2.45 8.18
N PHE A 29 -6.02 1.30 7.52
CA PHE A 29 -5.82 1.13 6.09
C PHE A 29 -6.59 -0.09 5.59
N THR A 30 -6.91 -0.09 4.30
CA THR A 30 -7.46 -1.26 3.60
C THR A 30 -6.32 -2.06 3.00
N GLU A 31 -6.24 -3.35 3.27
CA GLU A 31 -5.29 -4.26 2.64
C GLU A 31 -5.99 -5.00 1.49
N ILE A 32 -5.37 -5.02 0.31
CA ILE A 32 -5.85 -5.80 -0.84
C ILE A 32 -4.72 -6.70 -1.33
N ASP A 33 -5.03 -7.99 -1.40
CA ASP A 33 -4.14 -8.98 -2.02
C ASP A 33 -4.30 -8.96 -3.54
N ILE A 34 -3.24 -8.59 -4.24
CA ILE A 34 -3.24 -8.49 -5.71
C ILE A 34 -3.33 -9.85 -6.39
N GLU A 35 -2.98 -10.95 -5.71
CA GLU A 35 -3.11 -12.31 -6.27
C GLU A 35 -4.55 -12.81 -6.24
N GLN A 36 -5.35 -12.33 -5.28
CA GLN A 36 -6.76 -12.69 -5.16
C GLN A 36 -7.67 -11.76 -5.95
N VAL A 37 -7.22 -10.53 -6.23
CA VAL A 37 -8.01 -9.49 -6.90
C VAL A 37 -7.29 -9.05 -8.18
N PRO A 38 -7.63 -9.62 -9.35
CA PRO A 38 -6.96 -9.29 -10.62
C PRO A 38 -7.02 -7.80 -10.98
N GLU A 39 -8.10 -7.11 -10.60
CA GLU A 39 -8.23 -5.67 -10.82
C GLU A 39 -7.24 -4.86 -9.97
N ALA A 40 -6.87 -5.35 -8.79
CA ALA A 40 -5.87 -4.71 -7.93
C ALA A 40 -4.46 -4.82 -8.54
N ALA A 41 -4.14 -5.96 -9.16
CA ALA A 41 -2.88 -6.14 -9.87
C ALA A 41 -2.71 -5.09 -11.00
N LYS A 42 -3.76 -4.83 -11.78
CA LYS A 42 -3.76 -3.79 -12.82
C LYS A 42 -3.50 -2.39 -12.26
N ILE A 43 -4.03 -2.08 -11.08
CA ILE A 43 -3.78 -0.79 -10.42
C ILE A 43 -2.30 -0.69 -10.04
N VAL A 44 -1.73 -1.73 -9.43
CA VAL A 44 -0.31 -1.77 -9.06
C VAL A 44 0.59 -1.66 -10.29
N GLU A 45 0.27 -2.36 -11.38
CA GLU A 45 1.00 -2.24 -12.64
C GLU A 45 0.94 -0.81 -13.19
N LYS A 46 -0.24 -0.19 -13.20
CA LYS A 46 -0.43 1.16 -13.71
C LYS A 46 0.43 2.19 -12.97
N VAL A 47 0.56 2.06 -11.65
CA VAL A 47 1.36 3.00 -10.84
C VAL A 47 2.86 2.69 -10.85
N ASN A 48 3.25 1.47 -11.26
CA ASN A 48 4.63 0.99 -11.27
C ASN A 48 5.17 0.70 -12.68
N ASN A 49 4.66 1.39 -13.70
CA ASN A 49 5.09 1.25 -15.10
C ASN A 49 5.04 -0.20 -15.63
N GLY A 50 3.97 -0.91 -15.33
CA GLY A 50 3.75 -2.30 -15.74
C GLY A 50 4.28 -3.34 -14.76
N ASN A 51 4.90 -2.94 -13.65
CA ASN A 51 5.42 -3.88 -12.66
C ASN A 51 4.43 -4.13 -11.52
N GLN A 52 4.33 -5.37 -11.05
CA GLN A 52 3.56 -5.71 -9.85
C GLN A 52 4.38 -5.52 -8.58
N THR A 53 4.95 -4.33 -8.38
CA THR A 53 5.81 -4.06 -7.22
C THR A 53 4.96 -3.85 -5.96
N VAL A 54 5.23 -4.63 -4.92
CA VAL A 54 4.56 -4.54 -3.61
C VAL A 54 5.60 -4.37 -2.48
N PRO A 55 5.27 -3.70 -1.36
CA PRO A 55 3.98 -3.08 -1.05
C PRO A 55 3.77 -1.77 -1.82
N THR A 56 2.59 -1.59 -2.40
CA THR A 56 2.18 -0.34 -3.05
C THR A 56 1.04 0.27 -2.27
N VAL A 57 1.14 1.54 -1.91
CA VAL A 57 0.12 2.27 -1.17
C VAL A 57 -0.53 3.29 -2.11
N VAL A 58 -1.85 3.32 -2.16
CA VAL A 58 -2.63 4.29 -2.93
C VAL A 58 -3.53 5.08 -1.99
N PHE A 59 -3.41 6.40 -2.07
CA PHE A 59 -4.14 7.34 -1.25
C PHE A 59 -5.43 7.81 -1.96
N PRO A 60 -6.42 8.33 -1.21
CA PRO A 60 -7.68 8.83 -1.78
C PRO A 60 -7.51 9.98 -2.79
N ASP A 61 -6.41 10.72 -2.73
CA ASP A 61 -6.06 11.79 -3.67
C ASP A 61 -5.54 11.25 -5.03
N GLY A 62 -5.49 9.94 -5.19
CA GLY A 62 -4.98 9.26 -6.39
C GLY A 62 -3.46 9.14 -6.45
N THR A 63 -2.73 9.64 -5.45
CA THR A 63 -1.28 9.45 -5.38
C THR A 63 -0.95 8.03 -4.92
N ALA A 64 0.18 7.52 -5.42
CA ALA A 64 0.67 6.19 -5.09
C ALA A 64 2.12 6.25 -4.62
N MET A 65 2.47 5.39 -3.67
CA MET A 65 3.83 5.21 -3.17
C MET A 65 4.21 3.74 -3.21
N THR A 66 5.36 3.45 -3.79
CA THR A 66 5.87 2.08 -3.94
C THR A 66 6.98 1.83 -2.94
N ASN A 67 6.82 0.78 -2.14
CA ASN A 67 7.67 0.42 -1.02
C ASN A 67 7.95 1.57 -0.02
N PRO A 68 6.92 2.31 0.44
CA PRO A 68 7.13 3.42 1.36
C PRO A 68 7.52 2.94 2.76
N SER A 69 8.21 3.80 3.50
CA SER A 69 8.39 3.67 4.94
C SER A 69 7.15 4.16 5.71
N LEU A 70 6.99 3.71 6.96
CA LEU A 70 5.95 4.21 7.87
C LEU A 70 5.96 5.75 7.96
N ALA A 71 7.14 6.36 8.04
CA ALA A 71 7.29 7.81 8.16
C ALA A 71 6.71 8.54 6.95
N GLN A 72 7.00 8.07 5.73
CA GLN A 72 6.46 8.66 4.49
C GLN A 72 4.94 8.54 4.42
N VAL A 73 4.39 7.38 4.82
CA VAL A 73 2.93 7.20 4.86
C VAL A 73 2.32 8.14 5.91
N ALA A 74 2.89 8.21 7.12
CA ALA A 74 2.39 9.07 8.19
C ALA A 74 2.45 10.56 7.80
N GLU A 75 3.54 11.02 7.21
CA GLU A 75 3.70 12.39 6.71
C GLU A 75 2.62 12.73 5.67
N LYS A 76 2.37 11.82 4.72
CA LYS A 76 1.34 11.98 3.69
C LYS A 76 -0.08 12.01 4.24
N LEU A 77 -0.34 11.42 5.40
CA LEU A 77 -1.66 11.45 6.05
C LEU A 77 -1.93 12.73 6.84
N VAL A 78 -0.87 13.47 7.19
CA VAL A 78 -0.95 14.73 7.94
C VAL A 78 -0.93 15.95 7.00
N ALA A 79 -0.37 15.78 5.80
CA ALA A 79 -0.38 16.78 4.72
C ALA A 79 -1.77 16.94 4.09
#